data_AF-A0A920LG38-F1
#
_entry.id   AF-A0A920LG38-F1
#
_cell.length_a   1.000
_cell.length_b   1.000
_cell.length_c   1.000
_cell.angle_alpha   90.00
_cell.angle_beta   90.00
_cell.angle_gamma   90.00
#
_symmetry.space_group_name_H-M   'P 1'
#
loop_
_entity.id
_entity.type
_entity.pdbx_description
1 polymer ?
#
loop_
_entity_poly.entity_id
_entity_poly.type
_entity_poly.pdbx_seq_one_letter_code
_entity_poly.pdbx_strand_id
1 'polypeptide(L)' 'MQENFKRAHQIKSGKKLNLNEQEFIVNQLFSCKEPNLSPDNKQIFVTLSKNDIENIF' A
#
# COMPACT_ATOMS: atom_id res chain seq x y z
N MET A 1 -1.76 -8.53 13.61
CA MET A 1 -2.41 -7.26 13.19
C MET A 1 -3.86 -7.35 13.68
N GLN A 2 -4.36 -6.40 14.50
CA GLN A 2 -5.75 -6.47 14.97
C GLN A 2 -6.71 -6.05 13.84
N GLU A 3 -7.61 -6.95 13.43
CA GLU A 3 -8.57 -6.79 12.32
C GLU A 3 -9.37 -5.46 12.36
N ASN A 4 -9.62 -4.92 13.54
CA ASN A 4 -10.46 -3.73 13.73
C ASN A 4 -9.84 -2.41 13.25
N PHE A 5 -8.50 -2.30 13.16
CA PHE A 5 -7.86 -1.02 12.80
C PHE A 5 -7.89 -0.71 11.30
N LYS A 6 -8.07 -1.75 10.46
CA LYS A 6 -8.06 -1.63 8.99
C LYS A 6 -9.27 -0.90 8.43
N ARG A 7 -10.44 -1.12 9.04
CA ARG A 7 -11.70 -0.56 8.53
C ARG A 7 -11.85 0.94 8.79
N ALA A 8 -11.27 1.44 9.90
CA ALA A 8 -11.39 2.84 10.27
C ALA A 8 -10.54 3.79 9.41
N HIS A 9 -9.44 3.30 8.83
CA HIS A 9 -8.46 4.10 8.07
C HIS A 9 -8.38 3.72 6.59
N GLN A 10 -9.36 2.96 6.09
CA GLN A 10 -9.39 2.58 4.67
C GLN A 10 -9.72 3.78 3.78
N ILE A 11 -8.92 3.96 2.74
CA ILE A 11 -9.21 4.94 1.70
C ILE A 11 -10.39 4.41 0.87
N LYS A 12 -11.43 5.25 0.74
CA LYS A 12 -12.58 4.89 -0.08
C LYS A 12 -12.15 4.79 -1.54
N SER A 13 -12.68 3.78 -2.23
CA SER A 13 -12.48 3.63 -3.67
C SER A 13 -12.88 4.91 -4.42
N GLY A 14 -12.06 5.31 -5.39
CA GLY A 14 -12.28 6.52 -6.19
C GLY A 14 -11.83 7.84 -5.54
N LYS A 15 -11.32 7.83 -4.30
CA LYS A 15 -10.74 9.05 -3.69
C LYS A 15 -9.43 9.41 -4.41
N LYS A 16 -9.34 10.64 -4.95
CA LYS A 16 -8.07 11.22 -5.40
C LYS A 16 -7.22 11.58 -4.18
N LEU A 17 -5.96 11.16 -4.20
CA LEU A 17 -5.00 11.42 -3.13
C LEU A 17 -4.02 12.50 -3.56
N ASN A 18 -3.79 13.49 -2.71
CA ASN A 18 -2.67 14.42 -2.91
C ASN A 18 -1.33 13.77 -2.50
N LEU A 19 -0.21 14.45 -2.80
CA LEU A 19 1.14 13.92 -2.54
C LEU A 19 1.36 13.58 -1.05
N ASN A 20 0.94 14.47 -0.14
CA ASN A 20 1.12 14.26 1.29
C ASN A 20 0.31 13.05 1.80
N GLU A 21 -0.92 12.87 1.27
CA GLU A 21 -1.74 11.70 1.59
C GLU A 21 -1.10 10.41 1.06
N GLN A 22 -0.50 10.43 -0.13
CA GLN A 22 0.22 9.29 -0.69
C GLN A 22 1.44 8.92 0.16
N GLU A 23 2.27 9.90 0.52
CA GLU A 23 3.44 9.71 1.36
C GLU A 23 3.08 9.16 2.74
N PHE A 24 2.02 9.69 3.35
CA PHE A 24 1.52 9.18 4.62
C PHE A 24 1.18 7.69 4.56
N ILE A 25 0.52 7.23 3.50
CA ILE A 25 0.16 5.81 3.33
C ILE A 25 1.42 4.94 3.22
N VAL A 26 2.40 5.37 2.43
CA VAL A 26 3.67 4.65 2.26
C VAL A 26 4.39 4.52 3.61
N ASN A 27 4.46 5.61 4.39
CA ASN A 27 5.08 5.60 5.70
C ASN A 27 4.34 4.69 6.70
N GLN A 28 3.01 4.66 6.66
CA GLN A 28 2.22 3.74 7.49
C GLN A 28 2.36 2.27 7.07
N LEU A 29 2.54 2.00 5.77
CA LEU A 29 2.76 0.64 5.27
C LEU A 29 4.05 0.05 5.82
N PHE A 30 5.15 0.82 5.78
CA PHE A 30 6.47 0.37 6.21
C PHE A 30 6.74 0.50 7.71
N SER A 31 5.83 1.12 8.48
CA SER A 31 5.88 1.08 9.95
C SER A 31 5.36 -0.24 10.52
N CYS A 32 4.72 -1.07 9.71
CA CYS A 32 4.20 -2.37 10.12
C CYS A 32 5.32 -3.42 10.20
N LYS A 33 5.24 -4.31 11.20
CA LYS A 33 6.21 -5.41 11.41
C LYS A 33 6.31 -6.38 10.22
N GLU A 34 5.21 -6.53 9.47
CA GLU A 34 5.13 -7.36 8.27
C GLU A 34 4.48 -6.55 7.13
N PRO A 35 5.26 -5.80 6.34
CA PRO A 35 4.73 -4.88 5.34
C PRO A 35 4.41 -5.55 3.99
N ASN A 36 4.70 -6.84 3.83
CA ASN A 36 4.64 -7.50 2.51
C ASN A 36 3.29 -8.20 2.25
N LEU A 37 2.51 -8.48 3.30
CA LEU A 37 1.31 -9.31 3.24
C LEU A 37 0.12 -8.62 3.92
N SER A 38 -1.05 -8.74 3.30
CA SER A 38 -2.32 -8.43 3.93
C SER A 38 -2.73 -9.57 4.88
N PRO A 39 -3.74 -9.36 5.74
CA PRO A 39 -4.23 -10.39 6.66
C PRO A 39 -4.83 -11.60 5.95
N ASP A 40 -5.30 -11.42 4.72
CA ASP A 40 -5.74 -12.48 3.81
C ASP A 40 -4.59 -13.02 2.93
N ASN A 41 -3.34 -12.78 3.35
CA ASN A 41 -2.12 -13.30 2.75
C ASN A 41 -1.91 -12.91 1.29
N LYS A 42 -2.42 -11.74 0.88
CA LYS A 42 -2.19 -11.15 -0.45
C LYS A 42 -1.04 -10.16 -0.41
N GLN A 43 -0.31 -10.07 -1.51
CA GLN A 43 0.74 -9.08 -1.67
C GLN A 43 0.15 -7.66 -1.69
N ILE A 44 0.71 -6.75 -0.90
CA ILE A 44 0.16 -5.39 -0.73
C ILE A 44 0.93 -4.29 -1.46
N PHE A 45 2.14 -4.59 -1.92
CA PHE A 45 2.89 -3.72 -2.83
C PHE A 45 3.83 -4.54 -3.72
N VAL A 46 4.17 -3.99 -4.87
CA VAL A 46 5.18 -4.51 -5.80
C VAL A 46 6.24 -3.44 -6.02
N THR A 47 7.50 -3.84 -6.15
CA THR A 47 8.56 -2.96 -6.61
C THR A 47 8.74 -3.18 -8.10
N LEU A 48 8.63 -2.12 -8.89
CA LEU A 48 8.89 -2.15 -10.32
C LEU A 48 10.25 -1.50 -10.57
N SER A 49 11.17 -2.24 -11.19
CA SER A 49 12.44 -1.69 -11.66
C SER A 49 12.24 -0.95 -12.97
N LYS A 50 13.26 -0.17 -13.37
CA LYS A 50 13.28 0.49 -14.68
C LYS A 50 13.10 -0.51 -15.82
N ASN A 51 13.76 -1.66 -15.74
CA ASN A 51 13.64 -2.75 -16.71
C ASN A 51 12.21 -3.33 -16.73
N ASP A 52 11.55 -3.47 -15.58
CA ASP A 52 10.16 -3.95 -15.54
C ASP A 52 9.21 -2.99 -16.24
N ILE A 53 9.43 -1.68 -16.07
CA ILE A 53 8.65 -0.63 -16.75
C ILE A 53 8.92 -0.66 -18.26
N GLU A 54 10.18 -0.77 -18.67
CA GLU A 54 10.56 -0.83 -20.09
C GLU A 54 9.96 -2.04 -20.81
N ASN A 55 9.78 -3.18 -20.13
CA ASN A 55 9.16 -4.37 -20.72
C ASN A 55 7.62 -4.32 -20.78
N ILE A 56 6.96 -3.32 -20.16
CA ILE A 56 5.50 -3.14 -20.21
C ILE A 56 5.07 -2.38 -21.48
N PHE A 57 5.99 -1.65 -22.11
CA PHE A 57 5.74 -0.81 -23.29
C PHE A 57 6.48 -1.34 -24.53
#